data_AF-A0A644UC23-F1
#
_entry.id   AF-A0A644UC23-F1
#
_cell.length_a   1.000
_cell.length_b   1.000
_cell.length_c   1.000
_cell.angle_alpha   90.00
_cell.angle_beta   90.00
_cell.angle_gamma   90.00
#
_symmetry.space_group_name_H-M   'P 1'
#
loop_
_entity.id
_entity.type
_entity.pdbx_description
1 polymer ?
#
loop_
_entity_poly.entity_id
_entity_poly.type
_entity_poly.pdbx_seq_one_letter_code
_entity_poly.pdbx_strand_id
1 'polypeptide(L)' 'MWKEGAILIRGKVYKYQAKVYEEGSEYGIEGGRVSKVMIKHDGEIVVNYDRGWDVEPESEGSELALAIILKENN' A
#
# COMPACT_ATOMS: atom_id res chain seq x y z
N MET A 1 10.77 -3.17 8.50
CA MET A 1 9.80 -3.92 9.32
C MET A 1 8.46 -4.05 8.59
N TRP A 2 7.71 -5.11 8.86
CA TRP A 2 6.33 -5.23 8.38
C TRP A 2 5.41 -4.35 9.22
N LYS A 3 4.45 -3.68 8.57
CA LYS A 3 3.37 -2.94 9.20
C LYS A 3 2.05 -3.44 8.65
N GLU A 4 1.03 -3.45 9.50
CA GLU A 4 -0.33 -3.82 9.11
C GLU A 4 -1.33 -2.86 9.77
N GLY A 5 -2.48 -2.69 9.13
CA GLY A 5 -3.49 -1.77 9.61
C GLY A 5 -4.73 -1.73 8.73
N ALA A 6 -5.59 -0.75 9.01
CA ALA A 6 -6.78 -0.49 8.22
C ALA A 6 -7.01 1.01 8.08
N ILE A 7 -7.47 1.43 6.89
CA ILE A 7 -7.77 2.81 6.56
C ILE A 7 -9.26 2.90 6.23
N LEU A 8 -9.95 3.88 6.84
CA LEU A 8 -11.34 4.18 6.55
C LEU A 8 -11.42 5.30 5.51
N ILE A 9 -11.93 5.00 4.32
CA ILE A 9 -12.07 5.96 3.22
C ILE A 9 -13.54 5.99 2.82
N ARG A 10 -14.21 7.11 3.07
CA ARG A 10 -15.62 7.33 2.71
C ARG A 10 -16.55 6.19 3.16
N GLY A 11 -16.35 5.70 4.39
CA GLY A 11 -17.14 4.61 4.98
C GLY A 11 -16.72 3.20 4.56
N LYS A 12 -15.73 3.05 3.67
CA LYS A 12 -15.17 1.77 3.23
C LYS A 12 -13.86 1.47 3.93
N VAL A 13 -13.67 0.21 4.33
CA VAL A 13 -12.45 -0.23 5.04
C VAL A 13 -11.48 -0.87 4.05
N TYR A 14 -10.23 -0.42 4.09
CA TYR A 14 -9.12 -0.98 3.34
C TYR A 14 -8.09 -1.52 4.32
N LYS A 15 -7.89 -2.84 4.36
CA LYS A 15 -6.89 -3.49 5.22
C LYS A 15 -5.59 -3.59 4.46
N TYR A 16 -4.45 -3.35 5.10
CA TYR A 16 -3.17 -3.41 4.42
C TYR A 16 -2.10 -4.14 5.21
N GLN A 17 -1.11 -4.62 4.46
CA GLN A 17 0.20 -5.03 4.96
C GLN A 17 1.26 -4.38 4.08
N ALA A 18 2.27 -3.76 4.69
CA ALA A 18 3.34 -3.06 3.99
C ALA A 18 4.70 -3.44 4.57
N LYS A 19 5.69 -3.65 3.69
CA LYS A 19 7.08 -3.88 4.09
C LYS A 19 7.89 -2.60 3.93
N VAL A 20 8.18 -1.95 5.06
CA VAL A 20 8.82 -0.62 5.12
C VAL A 20 10.26 -0.76 5.60
N TYR A 21 11.22 -0.17 4.90
CA TYR A 21 12.63 -0.14 5.30
C TYR A 21 13.02 1.19 5.96
N GLU A 22 14.23 1.25 6.52
CA GLU A 22 14.75 2.49 7.12
C GLU A 22 15.02 3.54 6.05
N GLU A 23 15.55 3.13 4.90
CA GLU A 23 15.88 3.98 3.77
C GLU A 23 15.12 3.54 2.50
N GLY A 24 15.04 4.46 1.54
CA GLY A 24 14.47 4.18 0.21
C GLY A 24 15.37 3.27 -0.61
N SER A 25 14.82 2.66 -1.67
CA SER A 25 15.60 1.78 -2.55
C SER A 25 15.00 1.67 -3.95
N GLU A 26 15.73 1.08 -4.90
CA GLU A 26 15.23 0.77 -6.25
C GLU A 26 13.98 -0.14 -6.23
N TYR A 27 13.80 -0.92 -5.16
CA TYR A 27 12.62 -1.77 -4.97
C TYR A 27 11.46 -1.03 -4.29
N GLY A 28 11.71 0.16 -3.78
CA GLY A 28 10.72 1.03 -3.18
C GLY A 28 9.76 1.58 -4.22
N ILE A 29 8.47 1.66 -3.87
CA ILE A 29 7.49 2.38 -4.68
C ILE A 29 7.97 3.83 -4.79
N GLU A 30 8.17 4.29 -6.03
CA GLU A 30 8.73 5.62 -6.35
C GLU A 30 10.12 5.88 -5.70
N GLY A 31 10.92 4.83 -5.49
CA GLY A 31 12.21 4.93 -4.81
C GLY A 31 12.10 5.09 -3.29
N GLY A 32 10.90 5.03 -2.73
CA GLY A 32 10.61 5.20 -1.31
C GLY A 32 10.98 4.00 -0.43
N ARG A 33 10.56 4.05 0.83
CA ARG A 33 10.87 3.05 1.86
C ARG A 33 9.95 1.82 1.82
N VAL A 34 8.80 1.96 1.18
CA VAL A 34 7.81 0.88 1.02
C VAL A 34 8.18 -0.01 -0.15
N SER A 35 8.68 -1.21 0.13
CA SER A 35 9.15 -2.18 -0.88
C SER A 35 8.11 -3.21 -1.32
N LYS A 36 7.08 -3.39 -0.49
CA LYS A 36 5.93 -4.26 -0.75
C LYS A 36 4.69 -3.66 -0.11
N VAL A 37 3.54 -3.78 -0.76
CA VAL A 37 2.25 -3.46 -0.15
C VAL A 37 1.17 -4.36 -0.72
N MET A 38 0.29 -4.85 0.14
CA MET A 38 -0.95 -5.50 -0.24
C MET A 38 -2.09 -4.77 0.46
N ILE A 39 -3.11 -4.37 -0.30
CA ILE A 39 -4.32 -3.71 0.21
C ILE A 39 -5.51 -4.56 -0.18
N LYS A 40 -6.39 -4.84 0.79
CA LYS A 40 -7.64 -5.56 0.60
C LYS A 40 -8.85 -4.71 0.93
N HIS A 41 -9.87 -4.77 0.08
CA HIS A 41 -11.19 -4.21 0.33
C HIS A 41 -12.22 -5.34 0.16
N ASP A 42 -13.13 -5.49 1.12
CA ASP A 42 -14.16 -6.54 1.13
C ASP A 42 -13.63 -7.97 0.88
N GLY A 43 -12.38 -8.23 1.31
CA GLY A 43 -11.71 -9.52 1.19
C GLY A 43 -10.89 -9.71 -0.10
N GLU A 44 -11.09 -8.84 -1.10
CA GLU A 44 -10.40 -8.87 -2.38
C GLU A 44 -9.14 -8.01 -2.37
N ILE A 45 -8.10 -8.45 -3.07
CA ILE A 45 -6.86 -7.68 -3.25
C ILE A 45 -7.13 -6.60 -4.30
N VAL A 46 -7.05 -5.34 -3.89
CA VAL A 46 -7.28 -4.17 -4.76
C VAL A 46 -5.99 -3.42 -5.08
N VAL A 47 -4.92 -3.67 -4.33
CA VAL A 47 -3.57 -3.22 -4.65
C VAL A 47 -2.60 -4.30 -4.20
N ASN A 48 -1.64 -4.65 -5.05
CA ASN A 48 -0.53 -5.49 -4.67
C ASN A 48 0.73 -5.08 -5.43
N TYR A 49 1.77 -4.78 -4.67
CA TYR A 49 3.09 -4.49 -5.17
C TYR A 49 4.10 -5.37 -4.43
N ASP A 50 4.83 -6.19 -5.17
CA ASP A 50 5.97 -6.96 -4.68
C ASP A 50 7.20 -6.65 -5.53
N ARG A 51 7.71 -5.42 -5.38
CA ARG A 51 8.86 -4.89 -6.16
C ARG A 51 8.57 -4.80 -7.66
N GLY A 52 7.31 -4.50 -7.94
CA GLY A 52 6.66 -4.49 -9.24
C GLY A 52 5.16 -4.58 -9.00
N TRP A 53 4.35 -4.02 -9.89
CA TRP A 53 2.90 -4.07 -9.75
C TRP A 53 2.37 -5.45 -10.14
N ASP A 54 1.77 -6.14 -9.18
CA ASP A 54 0.95 -7.32 -9.45
C ASP A 54 -0.50 -6.91 -9.69
N VAL A 55 -0.98 -5.93 -8.91
CA VAL A 55 -2.30 -5.30 -9.04
C VAL A 55 -2.13 -3.80 -8.79
N GLU A 56 -2.31 -3.00 -9.84
CA GLU A 56 -2.33 -1.54 -9.74
C GLU A 56 -3.66 -1.07 -9.10
N PRO A 57 -3.67 0.06 -8.37
CA PRO A 57 -4.91 0.65 -7.89
C PRO A 57 -5.76 1.13 -9.07
N GLU A 58 -7.00 0.63 -9.19
CA GLU A 58 -7.92 1.00 -10.29
C GLU A 58 -9.10 1.87 -9.85
N SER A 59 -9.23 2.11 -8.54
CA SER A 59 -10.29 2.95 -7.97
C SER A 59 -9.73 4.09 -7.11
N GLU A 60 -10.48 5.19 -7.03
CA GLU A 60 -10.14 6.32 -6.15
C GLU A 60 -9.89 5.87 -4.70
N GLY A 61 -10.63 4.87 -4.22
CA GLY A 61 -10.45 4.32 -2.88
C GLY A 61 -9.13 3.59 -2.69
N SER A 62 -8.75 2.73 -3.64
CA SER A 62 -7.46 2.04 -3.63
C SER A 62 -6.28 2.98 -3.83
N GLU A 63 -6.41 3.99 -4.69
CA GLU A 63 -5.40 5.03 -4.90
C GLU A 63 -5.16 5.84 -3.61
N LEU A 64 -6.23 6.30 -2.96
CA LEU A 64 -6.15 7.03 -1.70
C LEU A 64 -5.56 6.17 -0.57
N ALA A 65 -5.94 4.90 -0.47
CA ALA A 65 -5.39 3.98 0.52
C ALA A 65 -3.88 3.82 0.35
N LEU A 66 -3.43 3.59 -0.88
CA LEU A 66 -2.01 3.51 -1.21
C LEU A 66 -1.28 4.83 -0.87
N ALA A 67 -1.82 5.97 -1.29
CA ALA A 67 -1.20 7.28 -1.05
C ALA A 67 -1.03 7.58 0.45
N ILE A 68 -2.00 7.22 1.28
CA ILE A 68 -1.91 7.36 2.75
C ILE A 68 -0.78 6.47 3.29
N ILE A 69 -0.73 5.20 2.88
CA ILE A 69 0.32 4.27 3.32
C ILE A 69 1.71 4.80 2.94
N LEU A 70 1.89 5.28 1.70
CA LEU A 70 3.17 5.85 1.27
C LEU A 70 3.54 7.09 2.07
N LYS A 71 2.59 8.00 2.30
CA LYS A 71 2.81 9.24 3.06
C LYS A 71 3.19 8.99 4.53
N GLU A 72 2.66 7.95 5.16
CA GLU A 72 2.97 7.61 6.56
C GLU A 72 4.29 6.85 6.74
N ASN A 73 4.85 6.32 5.67
CA ASN A 73 5.96 5.36 5.73
C ASN A 73 7.21 5.77 4.95
N ASN A 74 7.11 6.79 4.10
CA ASN A 74 8.25 7.47 3.50
C ASN A 74 8.70 8.59 4.45
#